data_AF-A0A927A015-F1
#
_entry.id   AF-A0A927A015-F1
#
_cell.length_a   1.000
_cell.length_b   1.000
_cell.length_c   1.000
_cell.angle_alpha   90.00
_cell.angle_beta   90.00
_cell.angle_gamma   90.00
#
_symmetry.space_group_name_H-M   'P 1'
#
loop_
_entity.id
_entity.type
_entity.pdbx_description
1 polymer ?
#
loop_
_entity_poly.entity_id
_entity_poly.type
_entity_poly.pdbx_seq_one_letter_code
_entity_poly.pdbx_strand_id
1 'polypeptide(L)' 'MFLDLASFPEEVAEKIRRYSESLGGISRVTSQMENAQMNHVQLMRSIELIGMQMSPLLND' A
#
# COMPACT_ATOMS: atom_id res chain seq x y z
N MET A 1 4.34 -1.16 -10.87
CA MET A 1 2.97 -0.66 -10.63
C MET A 1 3.10 0.58 -9.77
N PHE A 2 2.75 1.76 -10.27
CA PHE A 2 2.70 2.98 -9.45
C PHE A 2 1.34 2.99 -8.74
N LEU A 3 1.33 2.79 -7.42
CA LEU A 3 0.13 2.88 -6.60
C LEU A 3 0.06 4.31 -6.08
N ASP A 4 -0.98 5.05 -6.49
CA ASP A 4 -1.28 6.34 -5.89
C ASP A 4 -1.93 6.09 -4.53
N LEU A 5 -1.21 6.42 -3.46
CA LEU A 5 -1.63 6.19 -2.07
C LEU A 5 -2.73 7.17 -1.62
N ALA A 6 -3.19 8.07 -2.50
CA ALA A 6 -4.38 8.88 -2.26
C ALA A 6 -5.70 8.12 -2.53
N SER A 7 -5.64 6.94 -3.15
CA SER A 7 -6.80 6.05 -3.32
C SER A 7 -7.15 5.34 -2.01
N PHE A 8 -8.43 5.05 -1.77
CA PHE A 8 -8.89 4.36 -0.55
C PHE A 8 -8.11 3.04 -0.32
N PRO A 9 -7.72 2.72 0.93
CA PRO A 9 -6.89 1.56 1.27
C PRO A 9 -7.40 0.22 0.69
N GLU A 10 -8.72 0.09 0.62
CA GLU A 10 -9.42 -1.07 0.06
C GLU A 10 -9.14 -1.25 -1.43
N GLU A 11 -9.14 -0.16 -2.20
CA GLU A 11 -8.86 -0.19 -3.64
C GLU A 11 -7.41 -0.59 -3.91
N VAL A 12 -6.49 -0.09 -3.08
CA VAL A 12 -5.06 -0.44 -3.16
C VAL A 12 -4.86 -1.91 -2.80
N ALA A 13 -5.54 -2.42 -1.76
CA ALA A 13 -5.47 -3.82 -1.37
C ALA A 13 -6.05 -4.76 -2.44
N GLU A 14 -7.21 -4.42 -3.03
CA GLU A 14 -7.81 -5.18 -4.12
C GLU A 14 -6.87 -5.25 -5.33
N LYS A 15 -6.27 -4.11 -5.70
CA LYS A 15 -5.23 -4.04 -6.72
C LYS A 15 -4.11 -5.02 -6.41
N ILE A 16 -3.50 -4.94 -5.23
CA ILE A 16 -2.42 -5.86 -4.81
C ILE A 16 -2.87 -7.32 -4.95
N ARG A 17 -4.07 -7.68 -4.49
CA ARG A 17 -4.57 -9.05 -4.54
C ARG A 17 -4.74 -9.57 -5.96
N ARG A 18 -5.34 -8.78 -6.86
CA ARG A 18 -5.51 -9.13 -8.28
C ARG A 18 -4.18 -9.38 -8.99
N TYR A 19 -3.17 -8.55 -8.71
CA TYR A 19 -1.83 -8.75 -9.25
C TYR A 19 -1.11 -9.94 -8.62
N SER A 20 -1.30 -10.16 -7.31
CA SER A 20 -0.78 -11.35 -6.61
C SER A 20 -1.30 -12.63 -7.27
N GLU A 21 -2.62 -12.75 -7.46
CA GLU A 21 -3.26 -13.89 -8.11
C GLU A 21 -2.72 -14.12 -9.54
N SER A 22 -2.55 -13.04 -10.31
CA SER A 22 -2.03 -13.12 -11.68
C SER A 22 -0.55 -13.55 -11.77
N LEU A 23 0.22 -13.35 -10.70
CA LEU A 23 1.63 -13.72 -10.61
C LEU A 23 1.84 -15.08 -9.91
N GLY A 24 0.77 -15.76 -9.48
CA GLY A 24 0.85 -17.02 -8.73
C GLY A 24 1.16 -16.84 -7.24
N GLY A 25 0.93 -15.64 -6.70
CA GLY A 25 1.19 -15.24 -5.32
C GLY A 25 2.43 -14.36 -5.18
N ILE A 26 2.36 -13.36 -4.29
CA ILE A 26 3.51 -12.53 -3.90
C ILE A 26 3.70 -12.58 -2.39
N SER A 27 4.96 -12.64 -1.95
CA SER A 27 5.32 -12.67 -0.52
C SER A 27 5.73 -11.30 0.02
N ARG A 28 5.89 -10.30 -0.84
CA ARG A 28 6.33 -8.96 -0.48
C ARG A 28 5.81 -7.92 -1.48
N VAL A 29 5.32 -6.80 -0.95
CA VAL A 29 5.00 -5.59 -1.70
C VAL A 29 5.85 -4.46 -1.18
N THR A 30 6.46 -3.70 -2.08
CA THR A 30 7.18 -2.48 -1.77
C THR A 30 6.46 -1.32 -2.45
N SER A 31 6.04 -0.33 -1.68
CA SER A 31 5.50 0.93 -2.20
C SER A 31 6.54 2.03 -2.07
N GLN A 32 6.69 2.84 -3.11
CA GLN A 32 7.53 4.03 -3.08
C GLN A 32 6.66 5.23 -2.70
N MET A 33 6.89 5.79 -1.51
CA MET A 33 6.29 7.04 -1.06
C MET A 33 7.24 8.20 -1.33
N GLU A 34 7.53 8.48 -2.61
CA GLU A 34 8.22 9.71 -2.96
C GLU A 34 7.20 10.82 -3.14
N ASN A 35 6.88 11.51 -2.05
CA ASN A 35 6.12 12.75 -2.12
C ASN A 35 6.97 13.89 -1.56
N ALA A 36 7.56 14.68 -2.46
CA ALA A 36 8.47 15.79 -2.13
C ALA A 36 7.84 16.87 -1.24
N GLN A 37 6.52 16.83 -1.04
CA GLN A 37 5.78 17.79 -0.21
C GLN A 37 5.43 17.29 1.19
N MET A 38 5.71 16.03 1.54
CA MET A 38 5.43 15.50 2.88
C MET A 38 6.56 15.82 3.85
N ASN A 39 6.22 16.42 4.99
CA ASN A 39 7.15 16.53 6.11
C ASN A 39 7.30 15.18 6.84
N HIS A 40 8.31 15.07 7.71
CA HIS A 40 8.60 13.83 8.44
C HIS A 40 7.39 13.27 9.20
N VAL A 41 6.59 14.13 9.85
CA VAL A 41 5.41 13.70 10.62
C VAL A 41 4.32 13.15 9.70
N GLN A 42 4.10 13.79 8.56
CA GLN A 42 3.16 13.30 7.54
C GLN A 42 3.61 11.96 6.98
N LEU A 43 4.91 11.81 6.67
CA LEU A 43 5.46 10.54 6.18
C LEU A 43 5.27 9.42 7.22
N MET A 44 5.63 9.66 8.48
CA MET A 44 5.46 8.68 9.55
C MET A 44 3.99 8.28 9.74
N ARG A 45 3.08 9.25 9.70
CA ARG A 45 1.64 8.99 9.81
C ARG A 45 1.09 8.22 8.60
N SER A 46 1.57 8.53 7.39
CA SER A 46 1.21 7.77 6.20
C SER A 46 1.69 6.33 6.28
N ILE A 47 2.92 6.08 6.73
CA ILE A 47 3.45 4.73 6.94
C ILE A 47 2.58 3.96 7.95
N GLU A 48 2.23 4.60 9.08
CA GLU A 48 1.38 3.99 10.11
C GLU A 48 -0.01 3.64 9.57
N LEU A 49 -0.67 4.58 8.89
CA LEU A 49 -2.00 4.38 8.30
C LEU A 49 -1.99 3.25 7.27
N ILE A 50 -0.99 3.22 6.39
CA ILE A 50 -0.85 2.18 5.37
C ILE A 50 -0.63 0.82 6.04
N GLY A 51 0.27 0.74 7.02
CA GLY A 51 0.51 -0.50 7.77
C GLY A 51 -0.76 -1.01 8.46
N MET A 52 -1.49 -0.13 9.15
CA MET A 52 -2.71 -0.49 9.88
C MET A 52 -3.87 -0.87 8.97
N GLN A 53 -4.09 -0.16 7.87
CA GLN A 53 -5.23 -0.37 6.99
C GLN A 53 -4.98 -1.50 6.00
N MET A 54 -3.76 -1.65 5.49
CA MET A 54 -3.47 -2.64 4.46
C MET A 54 -3.09 -4.02 5.00
N SER A 55 -2.45 -4.10 6.18
CA SER A 55 -2.06 -5.40 6.76
C SER A 55 -3.24 -6.37 6.96
N PRO A 56 -4.42 -5.96 7.50
CA PRO A 56 -5.54 -6.88 7.65
C PRO A 56 -6.24 -7.20 6.31
N LEU A 57 -6.07 -6.38 5.27
CA LEU A 57 -6.68 -6.62 3.96
C LEU A 57 -5.86 -7.56 3.06
N LEU A 58 -4.60 -7.82 3.43
CA LEU A 58 -3.66 -8.62 2.65
C LEU A 58 -3.25 -9.94 3.34
N ASN A 59 -3.47 -10.04 4.65
CA ASN A 59 -3.25 -11.26 5.42
C ASN A 59 -4.61 -11.96 5.65
N ASP A 60 -4.96 -12.87 4.74
CA ASP A 60 -6.01 -13.89 4.97
C ASP A 60 -5.45 -15.06 5.82
#